data_AF-A0A8C3UWA2-F1
#
_entry.id   AF-A0A8C3UWA2-F1
#
_cell.length_a   1.000
_cell.length_b   1.000
_cell.length_c   1.000
_cell.angle_alpha   90.00
_cell.angle_beta   90.00
_cell.angle_gamma   90.00
#
_symmetry.space_group_name_H-M   'P 1'
#
loop_
_entity.id
_entity.type
_entity.pdbx_description
1 polymer ?
#
loop_
_entity_poly.entity_id
_entity_poly.type
_entity_poly.pdbx_seq_one_letter_code
_entity_poly.pdbx_strand_id
1 'polypeptide(L)'
;RHRSSAPLQVLLFLNGWYCATYFLLEAFVFVYKGLLLPYPVSNLVLDVVLLLLYLGIEATRIFFGSKGNLCQRKVPLSLSLALTVPAAVLAVYYLLIQTYSLRLEAFLSAILLLFYGLELFLGFLALLSFS
;
A
#
# COMPACT_ATOMS: atom_id res chain seq x y z
N ARG A 1 19.79 -24.86 -3.20
CA ARG A 1 18.59 -24.55 -4.01
C ARG A 1 17.73 -23.59 -3.19
N HIS A 2 17.96 -22.27 -3.29
CA HIS A 2 17.15 -21.30 -2.55
C HIS A 2 15.70 -21.41 -3.01
N ARG A 3 14.75 -21.36 -2.09
CA ARG A 3 13.30 -21.37 -2.36
C ARG A 3 12.77 -19.94 -2.22
N SER A 4 11.63 -19.64 -2.84
CA SER A 4 10.89 -18.39 -2.62
C SER A 4 10.66 -18.15 -1.12
N SER A 5 10.62 -16.89 -0.69
CA SER A 5 10.36 -16.56 0.71
C SER A 5 8.88 -16.76 1.03
N ALA A 6 8.56 -17.84 1.76
CA ALA A 6 7.21 -18.13 2.23
C ALA A 6 6.61 -17.00 3.12
N PRO A 7 7.32 -16.46 4.14
CA PRO A 7 6.74 -15.41 4.97
C PRO A 7 6.43 -14.13 4.18
N LEU A 8 7.29 -13.76 3.22
CA LEU A 8 7.02 -12.63 2.33
C LEU A 8 5.76 -12.84 1.49
N GLN A 9 5.55 -14.07 0.98
CA GLN A 9 4.37 -14.37 0.18
C GLN A 9 3.07 -14.29 0.99
N VAL A 10 3.11 -14.75 2.25
CA VAL A 10 1.97 -14.64 3.16
C VAL A 10 1.65 -13.17 3.45
N LEU A 11 2.66 -12.34 3.71
CA LEU A 11 2.43 -10.90 3.91
C LEU A 11 1.83 -10.23 2.68
N LEU A 12 2.38 -10.45 1.49
CA LEU A 12 1.84 -9.87 0.24
C LEU A 12 0.39 -10.29 -0.01
N PHE A 13 0.02 -11.53 0.34
CA PHE A 13 -1.35 -12.01 0.22
C PHE A 13 -2.28 -11.32 1.23
N LEU A 14 -1.88 -11.24 2.51
CA LEU A 14 -2.64 -10.55 3.54
C LEU A 14 -2.79 -9.06 3.24
N ASN A 15 -1.72 -8.43 2.77
CA ASN A 15 -1.72 -7.03 2.38
C ASN A 15 -2.63 -6.78 1.18
N GLY A 16 -2.73 -7.71 0.23
CA GLY A 16 -3.71 -7.62 -0.86
C GLY A 16 -5.16 -7.49 -0.37
N TRP A 17 -5.56 -8.32 0.58
CA TRP A 17 -6.89 -8.23 1.22
C TRP A 17 -7.06 -6.98 2.07
N TYR A 18 -6.00 -6.62 2.79
CA TYR A 18 -5.98 -5.41 3.62
C TYR A 18 -6.14 -4.15 2.77
N CYS A 19 -5.36 -4.01 1.69
CA CYS A 19 -5.46 -2.91 0.73
C CYS A 19 -6.84 -2.83 0.10
N ALA A 20 -7.43 -3.95 -0.34
CA ALA A 20 -8.79 -3.94 -0.87
C ALA A 20 -9.80 -3.38 0.15
N THR A 21 -9.67 -3.78 1.42
CA THR A 21 -10.51 -3.27 2.51
C THR A 21 -10.24 -1.78 2.77
N TYR A 22 -8.97 -1.38 2.80
CA TYR A 22 -8.53 0.01 2.99
C TYR A 22 -9.16 0.94 1.95
N PHE A 23 -9.01 0.64 0.65
CA PHE A 23 -9.53 1.48 -0.43
C PHE A 23 -11.06 1.55 -0.44
N LEU A 24 -11.75 0.46 -0.09
CA LEU A 24 -13.20 0.48 0.04
C LEU A 24 -13.65 1.37 1.20
N LEU A 25 -13.01 1.25 2.37
CA LEU A 25 -13.33 2.07 3.54
C LEU A 25 -13.02 3.55 3.29
N GLU A 26 -11.88 3.88 2.70
CA GLU A 26 -11.53 5.25 2.29
C GLU A 26 -12.58 5.83 1.33
N ALA A 27 -13.06 5.06 0.35
CA ALA A 27 -14.11 5.51 -0.55
C ALA A 27 -15.42 5.85 0.19
N PHE A 28 -15.84 5.00 1.14
CA PHE A 28 -17.02 5.30 1.97
C PHE A 28 -16.81 6.52 2.87
N VAL A 29 -15.62 6.66 3.44
CA VAL A 29 -15.26 7.80 4.28
C VAL A 29 -15.26 9.09 3.46
N PHE A 30 -14.82 9.06 2.21
CA PHE A 30 -14.91 10.25 1.33
C PHE A 30 -16.35 10.66 1.03
N VAL A 31 -17.24 9.71 0.80
CA VAL A 31 -18.68 10.01 0.65
C VAL A 31 -19.21 10.65 1.94
N TYR A 32 -18.87 10.10 3.10
CA TYR A 32 -19.23 10.67 4.40
C TYR A 32 -18.71 12.12 4.56
N LYS A 33 -17.43 12.34 4.27
CA LYS A 33 -16.77 13.66 4.36
C LYS A 33 -17.41 14.69 3.44
N GLY A 34 -17.69 14.31 2.19
CA GLY A 34 -18.31 15.21 1.21
C GLY A 34 -19.75 15.59 1.53
N LEU A 35 -20.49 14.75 2.27
CA LEU A 35 -21.88 15.02 2.65
C LEU A 35 -22.01 15.80 3.96
N LEU A 36 -21.13 15.56 4.93
CA LEU A 36 -21.32 16.00 6.32
C LEU A 36 -20.29 17.01 6.82
N LEU A 37 -19.11 17.09 6.20
CA LEU A 37 -18.06 18.03 6.59
C LEU A 37 -17.96 19.16 5.55
N PRO A 38 -17.59 20.37 5.97
CA PRO A 38 -17.31 21.47 5.05
C PRO A 38 -15.97 21.24 4.33
N TYR A 39 -15.93 20.22 3.46
CA TYR A 39 -14.74 19.83 2.72
C TYR A 39 -14.58 20.69 1.46
N PRO A 40 -13.49 21.45 1.30
CA PRO A 40 -13.25 22.21 0.07
C PRO A 40 -13.21 21.28 -1.15
N VAL A 41 -14.03 21.55 -2.17
CA VAL A 41 -14.18 20.67 -3.34
C VAL A 41 -12.83 20.43 -4.05
N SER A 42 -11.96 21.44 -4.12
CA SER A 42 -10.62 21.31 -4.69
C SER A 42 -9.77 20.24 -3.99
N ASN A 43 -9.82 20.21 -2.66
CA ASN A 43 -9.06 19.25 -1.86
C ASN A 43 -9.67 17.86 -2.01
N LEU A 44 -11.01 17.75 -1.99
CA LEU A 44 -11.69 16.47 -2.16
C LEU A 44 -11.34 15.81 -3.50
N VAL A 45 -11.31 16.60 -4.58
CA VAL A 45 -10.92 16.11 -5.91
C VAL A 45 -9.46 15.65 -5.90
N LEU A 46 -8.54 16.42 -5.31
CA LEU A 46 -7.14 16.04 -5.19
C LEU A 46 -7.00 14.71 -4.44
N ASP A 47 -7.67 14.59 -3.29
CA ASP A 47 -7.63 13.40 -2.44
C ASP A 47 -8.16 12.17 -3.19
N VAL A 48 -9.29 12.27 -3.89
CA VAL A 48 -9.82 11.17 -4.71
C VAL A 48 -8.86 10.77 -5.83
N VAL A 49 -8.24 11.73 -6.52
CA VAL A 49 -7.24 11.44 -7.56
C VAL A 49 -6.03 10.72 -6.98
N LEU A 50 -5.54 11.17 -5.81
CA LEU A 50 -4.45 10.51 -5.11
C LEU A 50 -4.85 9.09 -4.68
N LEU A 51 -6.09 8.84 -4.26
CA LEU A 51 -6.57 7.52 -3.88
C LEU A 51 -6.53 6.54 -5.07
N LEU A 52 -6.98 6.99 -6.24
CA LEU A 52 -6.96 6.19 -7.47
C LEU A 52 -5.53 5.89 -7.93
N LEU A 53 -4.64 6.89 -7.86
CA LEU A 53 -3.21 6.69 -8.13
C LEU A 53 -2.61 5.69 -7.16
N TYR A 54 -2.95 5.82 -5.87
CA TYR A 54 -2.47 4.94 -4.82
C TYR A 54 -2.90 3.49 -5.04
N LEU A 55 -4.16 3.27 -5.40
CA LEU A 55 -4.69 1.94 -5.75
C LEU A 55 -3.89 1.30 -6.89
N GLY A 56 -3.59 2.07 -7.94
CA GLY A 56 -2.77 1.58 -9.06
C GLY A 56 -1.36 1.18 -8.64
N ILE A 57 -0.73 1.99 -7.78
CA ILE A 57 0.60 1.70 -7.21
C ILE A 57 0.54 0.42 -6.38
N GLU A 58 -0.41 0.28 -5.46
CA GLU A 58 -0.55 -0.90 -4.59
C GLU A 58 -0.78 -2.17 -5.40
N ALA A 59 -1.71 -2.15 -6.35
CA ALA A 59 -1.99 -3.30 -7.20
C ALA A 59 -0.74 -3.75 -7.97
N THR A 60 0.00 -2.80 -8.54
CA THR A 60 1.24 -3.05 -9.29
C THR A 60 2.34 -3.59 -8.37
N ARG A 61 2.50 -2.98 -7.19
CA ARG A 61 3.47 -3.36 -6.16
C ARG A 61 3.26 -4.80 -5.70
N ILE A 62 2.03 -5.17 -5.33
CA ILE A 62 1.70 -6.51 -4.83
C ILE A 62 1.82 -7.56 -5.94
N PHE A 63 1.40 -7.23 -7.16
CA PHE A 63 1.53 -8.13 -8.32
C PHE A 63 2.99 -8.47 -8.61
N PHE A 64 3.86 -7.46 -8.77
CA PHE A 64 5.27 -7.68 -9.04
C PHE A 64 6.01 -8.29 -7.84
N GLY A 65 5.61 -7.97 -6.60
CA GLY A 65 6.17 -8.56 -5.40
C GLY A 65 5.91 -10.06 -5.34
N SER A 66 4.67 -10.47 -5.58
CA SER A 66 4.28 -11.88 -5.58
C SER A 66 4.93 -12.65 -6.73
N LYS A 67 4.92 -12.09 -7.95
CA LYS A 67 5.57 -12.71 -9.11
C LYS A 67 7.08 -12.81 -8.93
N GLY A 68 7.72 -11.75 -8.43
CA GLY A 68 9.16 -11.73 -8.21
C GLY A 68 9.62 -12.71 -7.14
N ASN A 69 8.87 -12.82 -6.04
CA ASN A 69 9.17 -13.77 -4.98
C ASN A 69 8.96 -15.22 -5.42
N LEU A 70 7.81 -15.56 -6.01
CA LEU A 70 7.48 -16.94 -6.43
C LEU A 70 8.37 -17.43 -7.57
N CYS A 71 8.70 -16.56 -8.53
CA CYS A 71 9.57 -16.90 -9.65
C CYS A 71 11.06 -16.67 -9.35
N GLN A 72 11.40 -16.23 -8.13
CA GLN A 72 12.76 -15.89 -7.71
C GLN A 72 13.47 -14.93 -8.67
N ARG A 73 12.70 -13.98 -9.22
CA ARG A 73 13.19 -12.98 -10.17
C ARG A 73 13.49 -11.68 -9.43
N LYS A 74 14.76 -11.28 -9.44
CA LYS A 74 15.25 -10.06 -8.78
C LYS A 74 14.55 -8.80 -9.30
N VAL A 75 14.50 -8.61 -10.62
CA VAL A 75 13.94 -7.40 -11.26
C VAL A 75 12.50 -7.06 -10.80
N PRO A 76 11.49 -7.94 -10.94
CA PRO A 76 10.13 -7.63 -10.49
C PRO A 76 10.03 -7.46 -8.97
N LEU A 77 10.81 -8.22 -8.18
CA LEU A 77 10.82 -8.02 -6.74
C LEU A 77 11.40 -6.65 -6.37
N SER A 78 12.52 -6.24 -6.98
CA SER A 78 13.11 -4.91 -6.81
C SER A 78 12.16 -3.78 -7.22
N LEU A 79 11.40 -3.96 -8.31
CA LEU A 79 10.38 -3.00 -8.74
C LEU A 79 9.28 -2.85 -7.68
N SER A 80 8.82 -3.96 -7.11
CA SER A 80 7.86 -3.95 -6.00
C SER A 80 8.41 -3.20 -4.78
N LEU A 81 9.67 -3.45 -4.38
CA LEU A 81 10.27 -2.73 -3.26
C LEU A 81 10.42 -1.23 -3.54
N ALA A 82 10.77 -0.85 -4.77
CA ALA A 82 10.84 0.54 -5.19
C ALA A 82 9.46 1.22 -5.13
N LEU A 83 8.40 0.53 -5.56
CA LEU A 83 7.02 1.01 -5.50
C LEU A 83 6.47 1.12 -4.07
N THR A 84 7.08 0.44 -3.08
CA THR A 84 6.75 0.66 -1.67
C THR A 84 7.06 2.09 -1.21
N VAL A 85 8.04 2.78 -1.82
CA VAL A 85 8.36 4.16 -1.46
C VAL A 85 7.21 5.14 -1.77
N PRO A 86 6.73 5.26 -3.02
CA PRO A 86 5.58 6.13 -3.31
C PRO A 86 4.30 5.65 -2.61
N ALA A 87 4.11 4.34 -2.41
CA ALA A 87 3.01 3.81 -1.62
C ALA A 87 3.05 4.30 -0.16
N ALA A 88 4.21 4.22 0.49
CA ALA A 88 4.39 4.69 1.86
C ALA A 88 4.19 6.22 1.96
N VAL A 89 4.64 6.99 0.97
CA VAL A 89 4.38 8.44 0.92
C VAL A 89 2.89 8.72 0.86
N LEU A 90 2.13 7.98 0.05
CA LEU A 90 0.67 8.10 -0.02
C LEU A 90 0.01 7.67 1.30
N ALA A 91 0.42 6.56 1.92
CA ALA A 91 -0.06 6.18 3.25
C ALA A 91 0.17 7.30 4.29
N VAL A 92 1.34 7.93 4.29
CA VAL A 92 1.66 9.05 5.18
C VAL A 92 0.82 10.28 4.85
N TYR A 93 0.53 10.52 3.57
CA TYR A 93 -0.36 11.59 3.15
C TYR A 93 -1.77 11.43 3.76
N TYR A 94 -2.37 10.24 3.63
CA TYR A 94 -3.66 9.92 4.24
C TYR A 94 -3.63 9.92 5.76
N LEU A 95 -2.49 9.57 6.36
CA LEU A 95 -2.32 9.58 7.81
C LEU A 95 -2.25 11.00 8.38
N LEU A 96 -1.44 11.89 7.78
CA LEU A 96 -1.02 13.15 8.41
C LEU A 96 -1.40 14.43 7.66
N ILE A 97 -1.51 14.38 6.32
CA ILE A 97 -1.55 15.58 5.47
C ILE A 97 -2.97 15.88 4.95
N GLN A 98 -3.81 14.85 4.80
CA GLN A 98 -5.19 14.97 4.35
C GLN A 98 -5.98 16.01 5.17
N THR A 99 -6.85 16.79 4.50
CA THR A 99 -7.57 17.92 5.11
C THR A 99 -8.34 17.55 6.38
N TYR A 100 -9.02 16.41 6.37
CA TYR A 100 -9.72 15.86 7.52
C TYR A 100 -9.30 14.40 7.74
N SER A 101 -8.24 14.14 8.51
CA SER A 101 -7.83 12.78 8.87
C SER A 101 -8.64 12.28 10.08
N LEU A 102 -9.49 11.26 9.87
CA LEU A 102 -10.27 10.63 10.94
C LEU A 102 -9.42 9.58 11.66
N ARG A 103 -9.78 9.27 12.92
CA ARG A 103 -9.06 8.26 13.73
C ARG A 103 -9.05 6.87 13.09
N LEU A 104 -10.11 6.51 12.37
CA LEU A 104 -10.20 5.25 11.64
C LEU A 104 -9.14 5.18 10.53
N GLU A 105 -9.04 6.21 9.70
CA GLU A 105 -8.09 6.31 8.59
C GLU A 105 -6.64 6.31 9.11
N ALA A 106 -6.40 6.97 10.24
CA ALA A 106 -5.10 6.96 10.89
C ALA A 106 -4.69 5.55 11.34
N PHE A 107 -5.61 4.81 11.97
CA PHE A 107 -5.35 3.43 12.37
C PHE A 107 -5.10 2.52 11.16
N LEU A 108 -5.90 2.68 10.11
CA LEU A 108 -5.75 1.92 8.88
C LEU A 108 -4.40 2.18 8.20
N SER A 109 -4.04 3.45 8.04
CA SER A 109 -2.78 3.86 7.40
C SER A 109 -1.55 3.43 8.21
N ALA A 110 -1.64 3.43 9.55
CA ALA A 110 -0.56 2.94 10.41
C ALA A 110 -0.29 1.43 10.25
N ILE A 111 -1.35 0.61 10.18
CA ILE A 111 -1.21 -0.83 9.91
C ILE A 111 -0.63 -1.07 8.52
N LEU A 112 -1.06 -0.30 7.52
CA LEU A 112 -0.53 -0.41 6.16
C LEU A 112 0.97 -0.10 6.10
N LEU A 113 1.42 0.92 6.82
CA LEU A 113 2.85 1.24 6.97
C LEU A 113 3.63 0.11 7.66
N LEU A 114 3.03 -0.59 8.62
CA LEU A 114 3.64 -1.76 9.25
C LEU A 114 3.83 -2.91 8.24
N PHE A 115 2.82 -3.18 7.40
CA PHE A 115 2.96 -4.14 6.29
C PHE A 115 4.13 -3.78 5.38
N TYR A 116 4.23 -2.51 4.98
CA TYR A 116 5.34 -2.05 4.13
C TYR A 116 6.71 -2.25 4.77
N GLY A 117 6.85 -1.94 6.06
CA GLY A 117 8.11 -2.16 6.78
C GLY A 117 8.53 -3.63 6.79
N LEU A 118 7.59 -4.53 7.08
CA LEU A 118 7.85 -5.98 7.10
C LEU A 118 8.14 -6.54 5.70
N GLU A 119 7.39 -6.11 4.68
CA GLU A 119 7.59 -6.53 3.29
C GLU A 119 8.91 -6.02 2.71
N LEU A 120 9.31 -4.78 3.04
CA LEU A 120 10.63 -4.24 2.67
C LEU A 120 11.75 -5.06 3.30
N PHE A 121 11.64 -5.35 4.60
CA PHE A 121 12.64 -6.13 5.32
C PHE A 121 12.79 -7.54 4.72
N LEU A 122 11.68 -8.28 4.59
CA LEU A 122 11.70 -9.64 4.05
C LEU A 122 12.01 -9.68 2.56
N GLY A 123 11.55 -8.70 1.79
CA GLY A 123 11.83 -8.57 0.36
C GLY A 123 13.29 -8.28 0.08
N PHE A 124 13.94 -7.45 0.89
CA PHE A 124 15.38 -7.22 0.80
C PHE A 124 16.17 -8.50 1.10
N LEU A 125 15.83 -9.21 2.19
CA LEU A 125 16.46 -10.51 2.50
C LEU A 125 16.25 -11.54 1.38
N ALA A 126 15.06 -11.56 0.76
CA ALA A 126 14.78 -12.42 -0.38
C ALA A 126 15.66 -12.09 -1.59
N LEU A 127 15.85 -10.81 -1.93
CA LEU A 127 16.75 -10.39 -3.02
C LEU A 127 18.20 -10.84 -2.81
N LEU A 128 18.70 -10.75 -1.59
CA LEU A 128 20.05 -11.22 -1.25
C LEU A 128 20.18 -12.75 -1.38
N SER A 129 19.10 -13.49 -1.12
CA SER A 129 19.08 -14.96 -1.17
C SER A 129 18.92 -15.53 -2.58
N PHE A 130 18.41 -14.74 -3.53
CA PHE A 130 18.20 -15.21 -4.90
C PHE A 130 19.53 -15.31 -5.63
N SER A 131 19.76 -16.44 -6.31
CA SER A 131 20.91 -16.65 -7.21
C SER A 131 20.69 -15.91 -8.52
#